data_AF-A0A922MH83-F1
#
_entry.id   AF-A0A922MH83-F1
#
_cell.length_a   1.000
_cell.length_b   1.000
_cell.length_c   1.000
_cell.angle_alpha   90.00
_cell.angle_beta   90.00
_cell.angle_gamma   90.00
#
_symmetry.space_group_name_H-M   'P 1'
#
loop_
_entity.id
_entity.type
_entity.pdbx_description
1 polymer ?
#
loop_
_entity_poly.entity_id
_entity_poly.type
_entity_poly.pdbx_seq_one_letter_code
_entity_poly.pdbx_strand_id
1 'polypeptide(L)'
;MSDWYMQVQGQMHVCDVPKCILAVWYGDNQIKVEEIFKDDEFWTDKMEPKLISFYFDCLLPELVDPRHTRKLPIREPNYVNISKNKENLNDRESMTEEPINVISEIQFSQF
;
A
#
# COMPACT_ATOMS: atom_id res chain seq x y z
N MET A 1 3.85 5.58 -4.29
CA MET A 1 3.94 6.70 -3.33
C MET A 1 4.57 6.16 -2.06
N SER A 2 5.43 6.95 -1.42
CA SER A 2 6.25 6.53 -0.29
C SER A 2 5.49 6.56 1.04
N ASP A 3 5.77 5.60 1.92
CA ASP A 3 5.06 5.42 3.21
C ASP A 3 5.18 6.65 4.13
N TRP A 4 6.32 7.35 4.11
CA TRP A 4 6.55 8.55 4.92
C TRP A 4 5.59 9.70 4.56
N TYR A 5 5.18 9.80 3.29
CA TYR A 5 4.27 10.86 2.84
C TYR A 5 2.88 10.65 3.43
N MET A 6 2.41 9.40 3.48
CA MET A 6 1.14 9.05 4.13
C MET A 6 1.18 9.36 5.64
N GLN A 7 2.30 9.09 6.31
CA GLN A 7 2.46 9.40 7.73
C GLN A 7 2.36 10.91 8.00
N VAL A 8 3.07 11.73 7.21
CA VAL A 8 3.05 13.19 7.36
C VAL A 8 1.64 13.74 7.09
N GLN A 9 1.02 13.35 5.98
CA GLN A 9 -0.34 13.78 5.64
C GLN A 9 -1.35 13.38 6.73
N GLY A 10 -1.19 12.21 7.35
CA GLY A 10 -2.06 11.80 8.45
C GLY A 10 -1.91 12.62 9.71
N GLN A 11 -0.67 12.97 10.09
CA GLN A 11 -0.46 13.90 11.20
C GLN A 11 -1.05 15.28 10.91
N MET A 12 -0.92 15.76 9.68
CA MET A 12 -1.47 17.04 9.26
C MET A 12 -3.01 17.05 9.31
N HIS A 13 -3.65 15.95 8.89
CA HIS A 13 -5.10 15.82 8.95
C HIS A 13 -5.63 15.73 10.39
N VAL A 14 -4.96 14.99 11.27
CA VAL A 14 -5.36 14.88 12.69
C VAL A 14 -5.19 16.19 13.45
N CYS A 15 -4.10 16.92 13.20
CA CYS A 15 -3.80 18.18 13.87
C CYS A 15 -4.48 19.40 13.22
N ASP A 16 -5.21 19.19 12.12
CA ASP A 16 -5.83 20.22 11.28
C ASP A 16 -4.86 21.37 10.90
N VAL A 17 -3.66 21.00 10.44
CA VAL A 17 -2.63 21.95 10.01
C VAL A 17 -2.46 21.96 8.48
N PRO A 18 -2.37 23.12 7.83
CA PRO A 18 -2.32 23.21 6.37
C PRO A 18 -0.93 22.88 5.78
N LYS A 19 0.12 22.93 6.60
CA LYS A 19 1.50 22.66 6.18
C LYS A 19 2.32 21.97 7.27
N CYS A 20 3.26 21.13 6.86
CA CYS A 20 4.26 20.51 7.71
C CYS A 20 5.66 20.76 7.13
N ILE A 21 6.62 21.02 8.00
CA ILE A 21 8.03 21.16 7.62
C ILE A 21 8.73 19.86 7.99
N LEU A 22 9.15 19.09 6.98
CA LEU A 22 9.94 17.89 7.15
C LEU A 22 11.42 18.27 7.13
N ALA A 23 12.03 18.35 8.31
CA ALA A 23 13.47 18.54 8.46
C ALA A 23 14.15 17.18 8.68
N VAL A 24 15.01 16.77 7.74
CA VAL A 24 15.81 15.56 7.85
C VAL A 24 17.26 15.93 8.07
N TRP A 25 17.83 15.43 9.17
CA TRP A 25 19.22 15.62 9.53
C TRP A 25 20.01 14.35 9.19
N TYR A 26 21.06 14.49 8.39
CA TYR A 26 21.87 13.36 7.92
C TYR A 26 23.31 13.35 8.48
N GLY A 27 23.66 14.29 9.37
CA GLY A 27 25.02 14.47 9.90
C GLY A 27 25.73 15.72 9.36
N ASP A 28 26.94 16.01 9.86
CA ASP A 28 27.85 17.06 9.37
C ASP A 28 27.23 18.46 9.18
N ASN A 29 26.34 18.86 10.09
CA ASN A 29 25.58 20.13 10.02
C ASN A 29 24.71 20.29 8.76
N GLN A 30 24.38 19.20 8.07
CA GLN A 30 23.52 19.23 6.88
C GLN A 30 22.09 18.86 7.29
N ILE A 31 21.18 19.82 7.10
CA ILE A 31 19.75 19.64 7.27
C ILE A 31 19.10 19.83 5.91
N LYS A 32 18.34 18.82 5.46
CA LYS A 32 17.42 18.99 4.33
C LYS A 32 16.07 19.35 4.90
N VAL A 33 15.50 20.46 4.44
CA VAL A 33 14.15 20.89 4.81
C VAL A 33 13.25 20.79 3.59
N GLU A 34 12.10 20.16 3.75
CA GLU A 34 11.08 20.00 2.73
C GLU A 34 9.74 20.47 3.28
N GLU A 35 9.05 21.34 2.53
CA GLU A 35 7.71 21.81 2.90
C GLU A 35 6.65 20.92 2.24
N ILE A 36 5.75 20.39 3.05
CA ILE A 36 4.67 19.51 2.61
C ILE A 36 3.34 20.19 2.92
N PHE A 37 2.51 20.29 1.89
CA PHE A 37 1.17 20.86 2.00
C PHE A 37 0.13 19.77 2.21
N LYS A 38 -0.92 20.09 2.97
CA LYS A 38 -2.04 19.18 3.21
C LYS A 38 -2.71 18.86 1.88
N ASP A 39 -2.95 17.57 1.66
CA ASP A 39 -3.67 17.08 0.48
C ASP A 39 -4.92 16.32 0.96
N ASP A 40 -6.03 17.05 1.03
CA ASP A 40 -7.31 16.51 1.50
C ASP A 40 -7.93 15.53 0.48
N GLU A 41 -7.72 15.72 -0.82
CA GLU A 41 -8.18 14.77 -1.86
C GLU A 41 -7.44 13.43 -1.71
N PHE A 42 -6.11 13.47 -1.56
CA PHE A 42 -5.32 12.27 -1.31
C PHE A 42 -5.73 11.57 -0.01
N TRP A 43 -6.01 12.33 1.04
CA TRP A 43 -6.47 11.79 2.32
C TRP A 43 -7.77 11.00 2.16
N THR A 44 -8.80 11.63 1.60
CA THR A 44 -10.13 11.03 1.45
C THR A 44 -10.13 9.86 0.46
N ASP A 45 -9.38 9.95 -0.64
CA ASP A 45 -9.39 8.89 -1.65
C ASP A 45 -8.54 7.67 -1.26
N LYS A 46 -7.41 7.87 -0.56
CA LYS A 46 -6.42 6.80 -0.35
C LYS A 46 -6.15 6.42 1.09
N MET A 47 -6.28 7.34 2.04
CA MET A 47 -5.92 7.07 3.44
C MET A 47 -7.13 6.73 4.30
N GLU A 48 -8.19 7.52 4.19
CA GLU A 48 -9.43 7.31 4.95
C GLU A 48 -10.01 5.90 4.76
N PRO A 49 -10.15 5.33 3.53
CA PRO A 49 -10.72 3.99 3.36
C PRO A 49 -9.86 2.89 4.02
N LYS A 50 -8.52 3.06 4.02
CA LYS A 50 -7.60 2.13 4.66
C LYS A 50 -7.72 2.17 6.18
N LEU A 51 -7.86 3.37 6.75
CA LEU A 51 -8.03 3.57 8.19
C LEU A 51 -9.38 3.03 8.67
N ILE A 52 -10.45 3.30 7.92
CA ILE A 52 -11.79 2.76 8.20
C ILE A 52 -11.74 1.23 8.19
N SER A 53 -11.20 0.63 7.14
CA SER A 53 -11.11 -0.84 7.03
C SER A 53 -10.29 -1.44 8.18
N PHE A 54 -9.15 -0.82 8.50
CA PHE A 54 -8.33 -1.25 9.64
C PHE A 54 -9.08 -1.13 10.98
N TYR A 55 -9.81 -0.03 11.19
CA TYR A 55 -10.57 0.19 12.41
C TYR A 55 -11.66 -0.87 12.58
N PHE A 56 -12.47 -1.12 11.56
CA PHE A 56 -13.60 -2.05 11.66
C PHE A 56 -13.19 -3.51 11.63
N ASP A 57 -12.21 -3.88 10.81
CA ASP A 57 -11.87 -5.30 10.58
C ASP A 57 -10.77 -5.81 11.51
N CYS A 58 -9.90 -4.92 12.03
CA CYS A 58 -8.77 -5.31 12.88
C CYS A 58 -8.90 -4.79 14.32
N LEU A 59 -9.06 -3.46 14.48
CA LEU A 59 -8.99 -2.84 15.81
C LEU A 59 -10.23 -3.11 16.66
N LEU A 60 -11.42 -2.85 16.10
CA LEU A 60 -12.70 -3.01 16.80
C LEU A 60 -12.93 -4.44 17.32
N PRO A 61 -12.65 -5.51 16.55
CA PRO A 61 -12.77 -6.89 17.02
C PRO A 61 -11.86 -7.23 18.20
N GLU A 62 -10.65 -6.64 18.26
CA GLU A 62 -9.72 -6.82 19.38
C GLU A 62 -10.08 -5.95 20.60
N LEU A 63 -10.75 -4.81 20.39
CA LEU A 63 -11.24 -3.97 21.48
C LEU A 63 -12.45 -4.60 22.19
N VAL A 64 -13.40 -5.15 21.43
CA VAL A 64 -14.64 -5.75 21.97
C VAL A 64 -14.41 -7.14 22.56
N ASP A 65 -13.57 -7.95 21.91
CA ASP A 65 -13.29 -9.33 22.34
C ASP A 65 -11.81 -9.67 22.15
N PRO A 66 -10.93 -9.21 23.07
CA PRO A 66 -9.48 -9.39 22.97
C PRO A 66 -9.11 -10.88 22.84
N ARG A 67 -8.36 -11.23 21.81
CA ARG A 67 -7.85 -12.61 21.64
C ARG A 67 -6.49 -12.81 22.29
N HIS A 68 -5.72 -11.72 22.40
CA HIS A 68 -4.39 -11.73 23.00
C HIS A 68 -4.38 -12.26 24.45
N THR A 69 -5.34 -11.86 25.28
CA THR A 69 -5.47 -12.33 26.68
C THR A 69 -5.70 -13.84 26.79
N ARG A 70 -6.22 -14.47 25.72
CA ARG A 70 -6.52 -15.90 25.63
C ARG A 70 -5.45 -16.69 24.87
N LYS A 71 -4.32 -16.08 24.49
CA LYS A 71 -3.26 -16.67 23.66
C LYS A 71 -3.77 -17.19 22.30
N LEU A 72 -4.87 -16.61 21.80
CA LEU A 72 -5.41 -16.93 20.48
C LEU A 72 -4.75 -16.03 19.42
N PRO A 73 -4.63 -16.51 18.16
CA PRO A 73 -4.08 -15.71 17.08
C PRO A 73 -4.96 -14.48 16.80
N ILE A 74 -4.30 -13.39 16.38
CA ILE A 74 -4.95 -12.14 15.95
C ILE A 74 -5.85 -12.44 14.75
N ARG A 75 -7.02 -11.80 14.69
CA ARG A 75 -7.95 -11.92 13.56
C ARG A 75 -7.28 -11.35 12.30
N GLU A 76 -7.12 -12.18 11.28
CA GLU A 76 -6.73 -11.70 9.95
C GLU A 76 -7.98 -11.21 9.21
N PRO A 77 -8.00 -9.96 8.72
CA PRO A 77 -9.14 -9.43 7.99
C PRO A 77 -9.21 -10.01 6.58
N ASN A 78 -10.41 -10.10 6.01
CA ASN A 78 -10.66 -10.78 4.74
C ASN A 78 -9.85 -10.20 3.56
N TYR A 79 -9.60 -8.90 3.55
CA TYR A 79 -8.84 -8.23 2.49
C TYR A 79 -7.37 -8.67 2.43
N VAL A 80 -6.77 -9.12 3.53
CA VAL A 80 -5.39 -9.65 3.55
C VAL A 80 -5.31 -10.97 2.76
N ASN A 81 -6.33 -11.81 2.86
CA ASN A 81 -6.39 -13.08 2.11
C ASN A 81 -6.59 -12.85 0.60
N ILE A 82 -7.31 -11.79 0.22
CA ILE A 82 -7.52 -11.42 -1.19
C ILE A 82 -6.20 -10.94 -1.82
N SER A 83 -5.40 -10.15 -1.09
CA SER A 83 -4.08 -9.68 -1.56
C SER A 83 -3.11 -10.85 -1.78
N LYS A 84 -3.03 -11.77 -0.80
CA LYS A 84 -2.22 -13.00 -0.92
C LYS A 84 -2.62 -13.81 -2.16
N ASN A 85 -3.92 -13.96 -2.43
CA ASN A 85 -4.39 -14.69 -3.61
C ASN A 85 -4.08 -13.98 -4.94
N LYS A 86 -4.10 -12.64 -4.99
CA LYS A 86 -3.73 -11.87 -6.19
C LYS A 86 -2.24 -11.95 -6.50
N GLU A 87 -1.38 -11.89 -5.49
CA GLU A 87 0.07 -12.08 -5.65
C GLU A 87 0.36 -13.48 -6.20
N ASN A 88 -0.25 -14.52 -5.61
CA ASN A 88 -0.14 -15.89 -6.11
C ASN A 88 -0.68 -16.10 -7.53
N LEU A 89 -1.61 -15.27 -8.01
CA LEU A 89 -2.12 -15.31 -9.39
C LEU A 89 -1.17 -14.60 -10.36
N ASN A 90 -0.63 -13.43 -9.97
CA ASN A 90 0.36 -12.70 -10.77
C ASN A 90 1.67 -13.49 -10.92
N ASP A 91 2.07 -14.23 -9.88
CA ASP A 91 3.24 -15.12 -9.92
C ASP A 91 3.01 -16.31 -10.88
N ARG A 92 1.76 -16.75 -11.05
CA ARG A 92 1.40 -17.82 -12.01
C ARG A 92 1.27 -17.31 -13.43
N GLU A 93 0.76 -16.09 -13.63
CA GLU A 93 0.66 -15.45 -14.95
C GLU A 93 2.05 -15.09 -15.49
N SER A 94 2.98 -14.63 -14.64
CA SER A 94 4.39 -14.37 -15.03
C SER A 94 5.18 -15.64 -15.40
N MET A 95 4.70 -16.83 -15.03
CA MET A 95 5.24 -18.13 -15.48
C MET A 95 4.65 -18.61 -16.81
N THR A 96 3.66 -17.93 -17.39
CA THR A 96 3.00 -18.34 -18.65
C THR A 96 3.32 -17.49 -19.88
N GLU A 97 4.15 -16.45 -19.75
CA GLU A 97 4.66 -15.69 -20.89
C GLU A 97 5.97 -16.30 -21.44
N GLU A 98 5.88 -17.47 -22.08
CA GLU A 98 6.86 -17.80 -23.12
C GLU A 98 6.54 -16.99 -24.39
N PRO A 99 7.54 -16.42 -25.09
CA PRO A 99 7.27 -15.50 -26.19
C PRO A 99 6.65 -16.23 -27.38
N ILE A 100 5.40 -15.90 -27.68
CA ILE A 100 4.79 -16.17 -28.98
C ILE A 100 5.54 -15.31 -30.01
N ASN A 101 6.59 -15.85 -30.61
CA ASN A 101 7.14 -15.28 -31.83
C ASN A 101 7.70 -16.34 -32.77
N VAL A 102 6.82 -17.06 -33.48
CA VAL A 102 6.99 -17.37 -34.91
C VAL A 102 5.59 -17.52 -35.53
N ILE A 103 4.98 -16.42 -35.99
CA ILE A 103 4.04 -16.52 -37.11
C ILE A 103 4.69 -15.82 -38.31
N SER A 104 4.95 -16.65 -39.33
CA SER A 104 5.13 -16.33 -40.75
C SER A 104 6.24 -15.36 -41.17
N GLU A 105 7.32 -15.93 -41.69
CA GLU A 105 8.01 -15.56 -42.95
C GLU A 105 9.09 -16.63 -43.16
N ILE A 106 8.87 -17.66 -43.99
CA ILE A 106 9.32 -17.67 -45.39
C ILE A 106 8.51 -18.75 -46.16
N GLN A 107 7.73 -18.25 -47.13
CA GLN A 107 7.50 -18.76 -48.49
C GLN A 107 7.04 -20.21 -48.71
N PHE A 108 5.78 -20.30 -49.15
CA PHE A 108 5.43 -20.96 -50.41
C PHE A 108 6.57 -20.85 -51.44
N SER A 109 7.26 -21.96 -51.69
CA SER A 109 8.15 -22.19 -52.84
C SER A 109 8.29 -23.70 -53.05
N GLN A 110 7.19 -24.34 -53.45
CA GLN A 110 7.16 -25.47 -54.38
C GLN A 110 5.71 -25.71 -54.82
N PHE A 111 5.19 -24.76 -55.62
CA PHE A 111 4.54 -24.98 -56.91
C PHE A 111 4.48 -23.63 -57.65
#